data_AF-A0A3D1TX42-F1
#
_entry.id   AF-A0A3D1TX42-F1
#
_cell.length_a   1.000
_cell.length_b   1.000
_cell.length_c   1.000
_cell.angle_alpha   90.00
_cell.angle_beta   90.00
_cell.angle_gamma   90.00
#
_symmetry.space_group_name_H-M   'P 1'
#
loop_
_entity.id
_entity.type
_entity.pdbx_description
1 polymer ?
#
loop_
_entity_poly.entity_id
_entity_poly.type
_entity_poly.pdbx_seq_one_letter_code
_entity_poly.pdbx_strand_id
1 'polypeptide(L)'
;MIADSANAVYRAYPSLDQARADPNAAVVLEGDDGGQIYAVFPAGRVDISAASLQQLLRDLDAIAWPGQPDMARVVYERLPVGSGVAGGMGGGLVATDGWIHPEFVRLGLESDIRRVIHGQQGRITRQQAREVRKPRWLGHLGIKTTVAFVACVALGLALLFLGLYTSQPLLRGMGLCSSFGGAY
;
A
#
# COMPACT_ATOMS: atom_id res chain seq x y z
N MET A 1 4.71 23.65 13.33
CA MET A 1 4.13 24.80 12.59
C MET A 1 4.95 24.99 11.32
N ILE A 2 4.32 25.05 10.14
CA ILE A 2 4.96 24.82 8.81
C ILE A 2 5.58 26.09 8.15
N ALA A 3 5.58 27.24 8.83
CA ALA A 3 6.00 28.50 8.19
C ALA A 3 7.49 28.89 8.31
N ASP A 4 8.30 28.20 9.11
CA ASP A 4 9.64 28.72 9.45
C ASP A 4 10.71 28.56 8.35
N SER A 5 10.41 27.93 7.20
CA SER A 5 11.45 27.64 6.20
C SER A 5 11.60 28.70 5.09
N ALA A 6 10.71 29.69 4.96
CA ALA A 6 10.68 30.55 3.77
C ALA A 6 10.54 32.07 4.00
N ASN A 7 10.65 32.57 5.23
CA ASN A 7 10.49 34.01 5.55
C ASN A 7 9.12 34.61 5.16
N ALA A 8 8.14 33.76 4.83
CA ALA A 8 6.77 34.16 4.56
C ALA A 8 5.98 34.17 5.87
N VAL A 9 5.20 35.22 6.11
CA VAL A 9 4.35 35.32 7.30
C VAL A 9 3.32 34.19 7.27
N TYR A 10 3.38 33.31 8.26
CA TYR A 10 2.37 32.27 8.46
C TYR A 10 0.97 32.89 8.50
N ARG A 11 0.05 32.32 7.72
CA ARG A 11 -1.35 32.70 7.76
C ARG A 11 -2.23 31.48 7.58
N ALA A 12 -2.97 31.13 8.63
CA ALA A 12 -4.04 30.16 8.56
C ALA A 12 -5.39 30.85 8.35
N TYR A 13 -6.33 30.14 7.73
CA TYR A 13 -7.71 30.55 7.57
C TYR A 13 -8.62 29.65 8.43
N PRO A 14 -9.64 30.20 9.08
CA PRO A 14 -10.57 29.42 9.90
C PRO A 14 -11.58 28.62 9.07
N SER A 15 -11.75 28.92 7.78
CA SER A 15 -12.71 28.25 6.91
C SER A 15 -12.26 28.19 5.46
N LEU A 16 -12.84 27.22 4.73
CA LEU A 16 -12.63 27.06 3.29
C LEU A 16 -13.03 28.32 2.51
N ASP A 17 -14.11 29.00 2.89
CA ASP A 17 -14.57 30.19 2.18
C ASP A 17 -13.61 31.37 2.34
N GLN A 18 -13.01 31.53 3.54
CA GLN A 18 -11.96 32.54 3.73
C GLN A 18 -10.69 32.18 2.96
N ALA A 19 -10.33 30.90 2.90
CA ALA A 19 -9.19 30.44 2.11
C ALA A 19 -9.41 30.69 0.61
N ARG A 20 -10.59 30.37 0.07
CA ARG A 20 -10.95 30.60 -1.35
C ARG A 20 -10.81 32.06 -1.79
N ALA A 21 -11.02 33.01 -0.87
CA ALA A 21 -10.87 34.43 -1.17
C ALA A 21 -9.40 34.86 -1.38
N ASP A 22 -8.42 34.03 -1.03
CA ASP A 22 -7.01 34.30 -1.23
C ASP A 22 -6.42 33.44 -2.35
N PRO A 23 -5.90 34.03 -3.44
CA PRO A 23 -5.32 33.27 -4.56
C PRO A 23 -4.07 32.48 -4.18
N ASN A 24 -3.48 32.75 -3.01
CA ASN A 24 -2.31 32.04 -2.49
C ASN A 24 -2.66 31.07 -1.35
N ALA A 25 -3.93 30.80 -1.09
CA ALA A 25 -4.31 29.79 -0.10
C ALA A 25 -4.39 28.39 -0.70
N ALA A 26 -4.03 27.41 0.12
CA ALA A 26 -4.19 26.00 -0.17
C ALA A 26 -5.03 25.31 0.92
N VAL A 27 -5.68 24.24 0.50
CA VAL A 27 -6.32 23.24 1.35
C VAL A 27 -5.35 22.07 1.47
N VAL A 28 -4.99 21.72 2.69
CA VAL A 28 -4.13 20.58 3.00
C VAL A 28 -4.98 19.53 3.73
N LEU A 29 -5.01 18.32 3.18
CA LEU A 29 -5.61 17.14 3.78
C LEU A 29 -4.48 16.32 4.38
N GLU A 30 -4.43 16.21 5.69
CA GLU A 30 -3.36 15.51 6.40
C GLU A 30 -3.89 14.51 7.41
N GLY A 31 -3.08 13.49 7.68
CA GLY A 31 -3.28 12.49 8.72
C GLY A 31 -2.03 12.32 9.58
N ASP A 32 -2.13 11.40 10.53
CA ASP A 32 -1.06 11.13 11.50
C ASP A 32 -0.58 12.41 12.22
N ASP A 33 -1.51 13.28 12.63
CA ASP A 33 -1.24 14.58 13.28
C ASP A 33 -0.30 15.51 12.47
N GLY A 34 -0.36 15.41 11.13
CA GLY A 34 0.53 16.13 10.22
C GLY A 34 1.78 15.33 9.82
N GLY A 35 1.88 14.07 10.24
CA GLY A 35 2.91 13.13 9.80
C GLY A 35 2.78 12.78 8.32
N GLN A 36 1.57 12.80 7.76
CA GLN A 36 1.32 12.38 6.37
C GLN A 36 0.40 13.35 5.65
N ILE A 37 0.88 13.95 4.56
CA ILE A 37 0.03 14.74 3.66
C ILE A 37 -0.63 13.80 2.66
N TYR A 38 -1.95 13.83 2.59
CA TYR A 38 -2.76 13.04 1.66
C TYR A 38 -2.97 13.74 0.33
N ALA A 39 -3.26 15.04 0.39
CA ALA A 39 -3.55 15.85 -0.76
C ALA A 39 -3.43 17.34 -0.44
N VAL A 40 -3.06 18.13 -1.45
CA VAL A 40 -2.92 19.58 -1.36
C VAL A 40 -3.54 20.20 -2.61
N PHE A 41 -4.48 21.12 -2.44
CA PHE A 41 -5.15 21.81 -3.56
C PHE A 41 -5.16 23.31 -3.34
N PRO A 42 -4.96 24.15 -4.37
CA PRO A 42 -5.27 25.57 -4.26
C PRO A 42 -6.72 25.75 -3.82
N ALA A 43 -6.98 26.62 -2.83
CA ALA A 43 -8.30 26.74 -2.23
C ALA A 43 -9.39 27.12 -3.24
N GLY A 44 -9.06 28.01 -4.18
CA GLY A 44 -9.95 28.41 -5.29
C GLY A 44 -10.24 27.32 -6.32
N ARG A 45 -9.62 26.13 -6.22
CA ARG A 45 -9.88 24.96 -7.08
C ARG A 45 -10.69 23.86 -6.39
N VAL A 46 -11.00 24.04 -5.12
CA VAL A 46 -11.88 23.13 -4.38
C VAL A 46 -13.30 23.63 -4.54
N ASP A 47 -14.17 22.86 -5.19
CA ASP A 47 -15.54 23.25 -5.55
C ASP A 47 -16.61 22.65 -4.61
N ILE A 48 -16.18 21.84 -3.64
CA ILE A 48 -17.06 21.18 -2.68
C ILE A 48 -17.25 21.95 -1.37
N SER A 49 -18.27 21.58 -0.61
CA SER A 49 -18.49 22.12 0.74
C SER A 49 -17.41 21.66 1.72
N ALA A 50 -17.22 22.41 2.82
CA ALA A 50 -16.34 21.99 3.91
C ALA A 50 -16.76 20.62 4.50
N ALA A 51 -18.07 20.32 4.55
CA ALA A 51 -18.56 19.03 5.03
C ALA A 51 -18.18 17.87 4.09
N SER A 52 -18.27 18.08 2.78
CA SER A 52 -17.85 17.12 1.75
C SER A 52 -16.33 16.92 1.77
N LEU A 53 -15.57 17.98 1.99
CA LEU A 53 -14.12 17.92 2.12
C LEU A 53 -13.69 17.12 3.35
N GLN A 54 -14.37 17.33 4.49
CA GLN A 54 -14.20 16.50 5.69
C GLN A 54 -14.59 15.04 5.42
N GLN A 55 -15.58 14.79 4.58
CA GLN A 55 -15.94 13.43 4.20
C GLN A 55 -14.86 12.77 3.32
N LEU A 56 -14.30 13.51 2.36
CA LEU A 56 -13.17 13.04 1.55
C LEU A 56 -11.97 12.70 2.44
N LEU A 57 -11.64 13.56 3.42
CA LEU A 57 -10.57 13.31 4.38
C LEU A 57 -10.78 11.98 5.11
N ARG A 58 -11.97 11.76 5.67
CA ARG A 58 -12.30 10.50 6.36
C ARG A 58 -12.15 9.27 5.46
N ASP A 59 -12.42 9.40 4.17
CA ASP A 59 -12.27 8.29 3.23
C ASP A 59 -10.80 7.99 2.94
N LEU A 60 -9.97 9.02 2.77
CA LEU A 60 -8.53 8.89 2.57
C LEU A 60 -7.84 8.32 3.81
N ASP A 61 -8.20 8.84 4.99
CA ASP A 61 -7.67 8.39 6.28
C ASP A 61 -8.04 6.93 6.55
N ALA A 62 -9.28 6.52 6.30
CA ALA A 62 -9.69 5.12 6.44
C ALA A 62 -8.96 4.15 5.48
N ILE A 63 -8.42 4.66 4.37
CA ILE A 63 -7.59 3.88 3.44
C ILE A 63 -6.15 3.81 3.94
N ALA A 64 -5.58 4.92 4.41
CA ALA A 64 -4.20 5.02 4.88
C ALA A 64 -3.99 4.32 6.24
N TRP A 65 -4.90 4.55 7.18
CA TRP A 65 -4.82 4.10 8.58
C TRP A 65 -6.10 3.36 9.01
N PRO A 66 -6.36 2.17 8.47
CA PRO A 66 -7.58 1.43 8.79
C PRO A 66 -7.66 1.12 10.29
N GLY A 67 -8.74 1.56 10.93
CA GLY A 67 -9.00 1.31 12.35
C GLY A 67 -8.34 2.30 13.32
N GLN A 68 -7.69 3.36 12.80
CA GLN A 68 -7.15 4.45 13.61
C GLN A 68 -7.77 5.80 13.21
N PRO A 69 -9.08 5.98 13.49
CA PRO A 69 -9.68 7.30 13.31
C PRO A 69 -9.02 8.29 14.30
N ASP A 70 -9.12 9.58 14.00
CA ASP A 70 -8.83 10.72 14.91
C ASP A 70 -7.47 11.42 14.77
N MET A 71 -6.65 11.07 13.78
CA MET A 71 -5.38 11.78 13.51
C MET A 71 -5.39 12.59 12.22
N ALA A 72 -6.56 12.73 11.59
CA ALA A 72 -6.74 13.43 10.33
C ALA A 72 -7.40 14.80 10.50
N ARG A 73 -6.90 15.80 9.78
CA ARG A 73 -7.49 17.16 9.74
C ARG A 73 -7.38 17.81 8.37
N VAL A 74 -8.28 18.77 8.16
CA VAL A 74 -8.23 19.70 7.03
C VAL A 74 -7.61 20.99 7.55
N VAL A 75 -6.56 21.45 6.88
CA VAL A 75 -5.85 22.68 7.20
C VAL A 75 -6.02 23.66 6.03
N TYR A 76 -6.22 24.93 6.36
CA TYR A 76 -6.33 26.01 5.38
C TYR A 76 -5.25 27.04 5.66
N GLU A 77 -4.30 27.19 4.75
CA GLU A 77 -3.12 28.03 4.96
C GLU A 77 -2.74 28.79 3.70
N ARG A 78 -2.09 29.93 3.88
CA ARG A 78 -1.52 30.70 2.77
C ARG A 78 -0.22 30.03 2.32
N LEU A 79 -0.35 29.18 1.30
CA LEU A 79 0.74 28.45 0.66
C LEU A 79 0.61 28.67 -0.87
N PRO A 80 1.38 29.61 -1.45
CA PRO A 80 1.38 29.85 -2.88
C PRO A 80 1.70 28.57 -3.69
N VAL A 81 1.28 28.54 -4.95
CA VAL A 81 1.69 27.47 -5.87
C VAL A 81 3.22 27.42 -5.94
N GLY A 82 3.77 26.21 -5.88
CA GLY A 82 5.20 25.94 -5.78
C GLY A 82 5.70 25.75 -4.34
N SER A 83 4.91 26.10 -3.32
CA SER A 83 5.27 25.85 -1.93
C SER A 83 5.23 24.36 -1.59
N GLY A 84 6.25 23.90 -0.85
CA GLY A 84 6.25 22.59 -0.23
C GLY A 84 5.40 22.59 1.05
N VAL A 85 4.82 21.44 1.36
CA VAL A 85 4.12 21.17 2.61
C VAL A 85 4.91 20.11 3.36
N ALA A 86 5.38 20.42 4.57
CA ALA A 86 6.09 19.45 5.38
C ALA A 86 5.12 18.36 5.87
N GLY A 87 5.57 17.12 5.88
CA GLY A 87 4.90 16.01 6.56
C GLY A 87 5.97 15.03 7.03
N GLY A 88 5.90 14.58 8.28
CA GLY A 88 6.95 13.79 8.92
C GLY A 88 7.38 12.55 8.14
N MET A 89 6.42 11.74 7.69
CA MET A 89 6.58 10.55 6.85
C MET A 89 6.33 10.80 5.36
N GLY A 90 5.66 11.91 5.02
CA GLY A 90 5.42 12.30 3.64
C GLY A 90 4.86 13.71 3.54
N GLY A 91 5.61 14.61 2.92
CA GLY A 91 5.18 15.97 2.60
C GLY A 91 4.31 16.05 1.35
N GLY A 92 3.98 17.27 0.94
CA GLY A 92 3.22 17.58 -0.26
C GLY A 92 3.76 18.78 -1.02
N LEU A 93 3.11 19.13 -2.12
CA LEU A 93 3.44 20.29 -2.95
C LEU A 93 2.14 21.01 -3.32
N VAL A 94 2.12 22.33 -3.24
CA VAL A 94 1.02 23.11 -3.82
C VAL A 94 1.24 23.18 -5.34
N ALA A 95 0.63 22.27 -6.09
CA ALA A 95 0.64 22.29 -7.55
C ALA A 95 -0.59 23.05 -8.10
N THR A 96 -0.49 23.58 -9.32
CA THR A 96 -1.59 24.31 -9.98
C THR A 96 -2.88 23.50 -10.06
N ASP A 97 -2.76 22.21 -10.39
CA ASP A 97 -3.90 21.30 -10.50
C ASP A 97 -4.12 20.49 -9.21
N GLY A 98 -3.41 20.84 -8.14
CA GLY A 98 -3.38 20.07 -6.91
C GLY A 98 -2.50 18.83 -6.98
N TRP A 99 -2.01 18.46 -5.81
CA TRP A 99 -1.13 17.34 -5.57
C TRP A 99 -1.87 16.30 -4.74
N ILE A 100 -1.66 15.03 -5.07
CA ILE A 100 -2.22 13.87 -4.36
C ILE A 100 -1.06 12.97 -4.00
N HIS A 101 -1.07 12.44 -2.77
CA HIS A 101 -0.01 11.56 -2.31
C HIS A 101 0.19 10.38 -3.28
N PRO A 102 1.44 10.05 -3.67
CA PRO A 102 1.73 9.04 -4.68
C PRO A 102 1.12 7.66 -4.39
N GLU A 103 0.86 7.35 -3.13
CA GLU A 103 0.18 6.11 -2.76
C GLU A 103 -1.24 6.05 -3.30
N PHE A 104 -2.07 7.08 -3.11
CA PHE A 104 -3.43 7.10 -3.66
C PHE A 104 -3.44 7.06 -5.19
N VAL A 105 -2.42 7.65 -5.82
CA VAL A 105 -2.21 7.55 -7.28
C VAL A 105 -1.92 6.10 -7.69
N ARG A 106 -0.99 5.41 -7.00
CA ARG A 106 -0.70 3.98 -7.25
C ARG A 106 -1.90 3.07 -7.02
N LEU A 107 -2.80 3.48 -6.14
CA LEU A 107 -4.06 2.79 -5.85
C LEU A 107 -5.16 3.08 -6.88
N GLY A 108 -4.90 3.92 -7.89
CA GLY A 108 -5.86 4.26 -8.94
C GLY A 108 -6.94 5.25 -8.52
N LEU A 109 -6.78 5.91 -7.37
CA LEU A 109 -7.79 6.80 -6.78
C LEU A 109 -7.67 8.25 -7.23
N GLU A 110 -6.62 8.60 -7.99
CA GLU A 110 -6.37 9.99 -8.40
C GLU A 110 -7.60 10.63 -9.08
N SER A 111 -8.17 9.92 -10.06
CA SER A 111 -9.34 10.42 -10.79
C SER A 111 -10.55 10.63 -9.87
N ASP A 112 -10.78 9.73 -8.92
CA ASP A 112 -11.92 9.82 -8.00
C ASP A 112 -11.75 10.99 -7.03
N ILE A 113 -10.54 11.17 -6.48
CA ILE A 113 -10.21 12.29 -5.60
C ILE A 113 -10.45 13.61 -6.32
N ARG A 114 -9.96 13.75 -7.56
CA ARG A 114 -10.16 14.96 -8.39
C ARG A 114 -11.64 15.20 -8.67
N ARG A 115 -12.41 14.16 -9.04
CA ARG A 115 -13.86 14.29 -9.25
C ARG A 115 -14.59 14.74 -7.99
N VAL A 116 -14.19 14.23 -6.82
CA VAL A 116 -14.76 14.68 -5.55
C VAL A 116 -14.40 16.14 -5.28
N ILE A 117 -13.13 16.54 -5.40
CA ILE A 117 -12.68 17.92 -5.18
C ILE A 117 -13.43 18.93 -6.06
N HIS A 118 -13.72 18.57 -7.31
CA HIS A 118 -14.46 19.39 -8.27
C HIS A 118 -15.99 19.24 -8.18
N GLY A 119 -16.51 18.57 -7.16
CA GLY A 119 -17.96 18.42 -6.95
C GLY A 119 -18.67 17.53 -7.98
N GLN A 120 -17.93 16.82 -8.82
CA GLN A 120 -18.46 15.91 -9.84
C GLN A 120 -18.87 14.56 -9.23
N GLN A 121 -18.45 14.28 -8.00
CA GLN A 121 -18.76 13.07 -7.26
C GLN A 121 -18.90 13.37 -5.77
N GLY A 122 -19.86 12.75 -5.09
CA GLY A 122 -20.09 13.01 -3.66
C GLY A 122 -19.09 12.36 -2.72
N ARG A 123 -18.42 11.27 -3.13
CA ARG A 123 -17.54 10.46 -2.27
C ARG A 123 -16.67 9.49 -3.09
N ILE A 124 -15.51 9.05 -2.60
CA ILE A 124 -14.74 7.97 -3.23
C ILE A 124 -15.54 6.66 -3.18
N THR A 125 -15.62 5.91 -4.28
CA THR A 125 -16.47 4.72 -4.38
C THR A 125 -15.86 3.52 -3.64
N ARG A 126 -16.63 2.87 -2.76
CA ARG A 126 -16.19 1.72 -1.93
C ARG A 126 -15.69 0.49 -2.70
N GLN A 127 -16.08 0.30 -3.96
CA GLN A 127 -15.61 -0.83 -4.77
C GLN A 127 -14.10 -0.75 -5.03
N GLN A 128 -13.59 0.45 -5.34
CA GLN A 128 -12.17 0.67 -5.62
C GLN A 128 -11.32 0.53 -4.35
N ALA A 129 -11.79 1.06 -3.21
CA ALA A 129 -11.12 0.89 -1.92
C ALA A 129 -11.04 -0.59 -1.46
N ARG A 130 -11.98 -1.45 -1.90
CA ARG A 130 -11.95 -2.90 -1.63
C ARG A 130 -11.05 -3.68 -2.57
N GLU A 131 -10.93 -3.29 -3.84
CA GLU A 131 -10.00 -3.93 -4.79
C GLU A 131 -8.54 -3.65 -4.46
N VAL A 132 -8.24 -2.41 -4.05
CA VAL A 132 -6.95 -2.01 -3.47
C VAL A 132 -6.54 -2.89 -2.28
N ARG A 133 -7.53 -3.36 -1.52
CA ARG A 133 -7.38 -4.15 -0.29
C ARG A 133 -6.89 -5.58 -0.54
N LYS A 134 -6.76 -6.04 -1.79
CA LYS A 134 -6.10 -7.32 -2.06
C LYS A 134 -4.59 -7.12 -1.96
N PRO A 135 -3.88 -7.80 -1.03
CA PRO A 135 -2.42 -7.77 -1.05
C PRO A 135 -1.92 -8.24 -2.43
N ARG A 136 -1.19 -7.37 -3.13
CA ARG A 136 -0.61 -7.67 -4.46
C ARG A 136 0.35 -8.87 -4.45
N TRP A 137 0.76 -9.35 -3.27
CA TRP A 137 1.53 -10.57 -3.07
C TRP A 137 0.77 -11.88 -3.34
N LEU A 138 -0.54 -11.84 -3.61
CA LEU A 138 -1.27 -13.00 -4.18
C LEU A 138 -1.25 -13.05 -5.72
N GLY A 139 -0.62 -12.10 -6.40
CA GLY A 139 -0.66 -11.98 -7.87
C GLY A 139 0.52 -12.59 -8.65
N HIS A 140 1.56 -13.11 -8.00
CA HIS A 140 2.77 -13.64 -8.66
C HIS A 140 3.17 -15.07 -8.25
N LEU A 141 2.24 -15.85 -7.69
CA LEU A 141 2.32 -17.31 -7.72
C LEU A 141 1.24 -17.83 -8.67
N GLY A 142 1.52 -17.68 -9.96
CA GLY A 142 0.96 -18.55 -10.98
C GLY A 142 1.47 -19.97 -10.79
N ILE A 143 1.05 -20.66 -9.73
CA ILE A 143 1.15 -22.10 -9.62
C ILE A 143 -0.02 -22.67 -10.43
N LYS A 144 0.18 -22.74 -11.75
CA LYS A 144 -0.48 -23.75 -12.58
C LYS A 144 0.15 -25.10 -12.25
N THR A 145 -0.26 -25.70 -11.15
CA THR A 145 0.01 -27.12 -10.86
C THR A 145 -1.21 -27.60 -10.07
N THR A 146 -2.34 -27.82 -10.74
CA THR A 146 -2.67 -29.13 -11.33
C THR A 146 -2.19 -30.25 -10.41
N VAL A 147 -3.08 -30.75 -9.53
CA VAL A 147 -3.55 -32.15 -9.37
C VAL A 147 -2.56 -33.34 -9.56
N ALA A 148 -1.32 -33.16 -9.99
CA ALA A 148 -0.35 -34.21 -10.30
C ALA A 148 0.48 -34.67 -9.08
N PHE A 149 0.57 -33.88 -8.00
CA PHE A 149 1.47 -34.24 -6.89
C PHE A 149 0.92 -35.34 -5.96
N VAL A 150 -0.40 -35.51 -5.89
CA VAL A 150 -1.02 -36.59 -5.11
C VAL A 150 -0.92 -37.95 -5.84
N ALA A 151 -0.81 -37.95 -7.18
CA ALA A 151 -0.66 -39.18 -7.96
C ALA A 151 0.76 -39.76 -7.90
N CYS A 152 1.82 -38.93 -7.83
CA CYS A 152 3.20 -39.44 -7.78
C CYS A 152 3.58 -40.07 -6.42
N VAL A 153 3.05 -39.58 -5.30
CA VAL A 153 3.34 -40.17 -3.98
C VAL A 153 2.56 -41.47 -3.75
N ALA A 154 1.35 -41.58 -4.32
CA ALA A 154 0.56 -42.81 -4.24
C ALA A 154 1.13 -43.96 -5.10
N LEU A 155 1.72 -43.67 -6.28
CA LEU A 155 2.36 -44.70 -7.10
C LEU A 155 3.73 -45.14 -6.57
N GLY A 156 4.48 -44.24 -5.91
CA GLY A 156 5.79 -44.56 -5.33
C GLY A 156 5.72 -45.48 -4.11
N LEU A 157 4.67 -45.34 -3.27
CA LEU A 157 4.51 -46.19 -2.09
C LEU A 157 3.96 -47.60 -2.42
N ALA A 158 3.22 -47.76 -3.52
CA ALA A 158 2.69 -49.07 -3.93
C ALA A 158 3.79 -50.02 -4.46
N LEU A 159 4.87 -49.49 -5.04
CA LEU A 159 5.97 -50.29 -5.59
C LEU A 159 6.99 -50.74 -4.52
N LEU A 160 7.07 -50.07 -3.37
CA LEU A 160 7.91 -50.53 -2.24
C LEU A 160 7.26 -51.65 -1.42
N PHE A 161 5.93 -51.78 -1.44
CA PHE A 161 5.23 -52.84 -0.72
C PHE A 161 5.12 -54.18 -1.47
N LEU A 162 5.31 -54.18 -2.79
CA LEU A 162 5.27 -55.40 -3.62
C LEU A 162 6.65 -56.02 -3.91
N GLY A 163 7.75 -55.37 -3.52
CA GLY A 163 9.13 -55.81 -3.81
C GLY A 163 9.88 -56.51 -2.67
N LEU A 164 9.29 -56.65 -1.47
CA LEU A 164 9.96 -57.22 -0.28
C LEU A 164 9.49 -58.63 0.09
N TYR A 165 8.68 -59.27 -0.75
CA TYR A 165 8.27 -60.66 -0.57
C TYR A 165 8.81 -61.48 -1.75
N THR A 166 9.59 -62.52 -1.46
CA THR A 166 10.38 -63.35 -2.40
C THR A 166 11.73 -62.68 -2.73
N SER A 167 12.92 -63.18 -2.39
CA SER A 167 13.34 -64.56 -2.18
C SER A 167 14.65 -64.61 -1.36
N GLN A 168 14.65 -65.37 -0.27
CA GLN A 168 15.78 -66.24 0.09
C GLN A 168 15.46 -67.66 -0.46
N PRO A 169 16.36 -68.68 -0.50
CA PRO A 169 17.65 -68.82 0.21
C PRO A 169 18.78 -69.60 -0.56
N LEU A 170 19.90 -69.87 0.14
CA LEU A 170 20.85 -71.03 0.03
C LEU A 170 21.82 -71.03 -1.20
N LEU A 171 23.11 -71.37 -1.15
CA LEU A 171 23.97 -72.13 -0.23
C LEU A 171 25.46 -71.92 -0.58
N ARG A 172 26.34 -72.11 0.43
CA ARG A 172 27.71 -72.71 0.42
C ARG A 172 28.73 -72.26 -0.63
N GLY A 173 29.99 -71.98 -0.30
CA GLY A 173 30.75 -72.22 0.92
C GLY A 173 32.26 -72.13 0.61
N MET A 174 33.08 -72.22 1.68
CA MET A 174 34.50 -72.63 1.73
C MET A 174 35.47 -71.96 0.73
N GLY A 175 36.53 -71.26 1.09
CA GLY A 175 37.33 -71.20 2.30
C GLY A 175 38.76 -70.78 1.91
N LEU A 176 39.63 -70.67 2.93
CA LEU A 176 41.10 -70.65 2.90
C LEU A 176 41.85 -69.33 2.65
N CYS A 177 42.68 -69.05 3.66
CA CYS A 177 44.08 -68.58 3.62
C CYS A 177 44.36 -67.17 3.12
N SER A 178 45.38 -66.44 3.59
CA SER A 178 46.26 -66.44 4.76
C SER A 178 47.20 -65.24 4.52
N SER A 179 47.60 -64.56 5.59
CA SER A 179 48.95 -64.01 5.80
C SER A 179 49.50 -62.79 5.04
N PHE A 180 50.09 -61.91 5.87
CA PHE A 180 51.26 -61.03 5.67
C PHE A 180 51.08 -59.84 4.69
N GLY A 181 51.49 -58.61 4.97
CA GLY A 181 52.50 -58.06 5.88
C GLY A 181 53.37 -57.07 5.09
N GLY A 182 53.85 -55.99 5.72
CA GLY A 182 55.02 -55.25 5.22
C GLY A 182 54.81 -53.77 4.92
N ALA A 183 55.36 -52.96 5.83
CA ALA A 183 55.69 -51.55 5.64
C ALA A 183 56.96 -51.40 4.79
N TYR A 184 57.04 -50.33 4.02
CA TYR A 184 58.25 -49.52 3.75
C TYR A 184 57.82 -48.10 3.43
#